data_AF-A0A0D8XAS8-F1
#
_entry.id   AF-A0A0D8XAS8-F1
#
_cell.length_a   1.000
_cell.length_b   1.000
_cell.length_c   1.000
_cell.angle_alpha   90.00
_cell.angle_beta   90.00
_cell.angle_gamma   90.00
#
_symmetry.space_group_name_H-M   'P 1'
#
loop_
_entity.id
_entity.type
_entity.pdbx_description
1 polymer ?
#
loop_
_entity_poly.entity_id
_entity_poly.type
_entity_poly.pdbx_seq_one_letter_code
_entity_poly.pdbx_strand_id
1 'polypeptide(L)'
;MVRFTVTKFTVRFAMIEPYRYLLKEFQSTEEVLENYDKALRALSSQLGSKPYLFGSQPTEADALLFGHLFTIITMTLPCMDLKNAILSYTNLQDFVSRVENEYFKI
;
A
#
# COMPACT_ATOMS: atom_id res chain seq x y z
N MET A 1 -20.60 7.75 -3.56
CA MET A 1 -19.85 7.29 -4.75
C MET A 1 -18.59 8.12 -4.88
N VAL A 2 -17.51 7.70 -4.23
CA VAL A 2 -16.25 8.46 -4.23
C VAL A 2 -15.52 8.12 -5.53
N ARG A 3 -15.64 8.99 -6.55
CA ARG A 3 -14.84 8.91 -7.77
C ARG A 3 -13.40 9.30 -7.44
N PHE A 4 -12.57 8.32 -7.09
CA PHE A 4 -11.11 8.49 -7.15
C PHE A 4 -10.69 8.52 -8.62
N THR A 5 -10.71 9.71 -9.20
CA THR A 5 -10.16 9.94 -10.52
C THR A 5 -8.63 9.92 -10.41
N VAL A 6 -7.99 9.13 -11.27
CA VAL A 6 -6.54 8.87 -11.36
C VAL A 6 -5.70 10.15 -11.55
N THR A 7 -6.35 11.30 -11.74
CA THR A 7 -5.74 12.61 -11.99
C THR A 7 -5.01 13.24 -10.79
N LYS A 8 -5.18 12.73 -9.55
CA LYS A 8 -4.45 13.26 -8.39
C LYS A 8 -3.02 12.73 -8.23
N PHE A 9 -2.60 11.71 -8.99
CA PHE A 9 -1.25 11.14 -8.87
C PHE A 9 -0.16 11.95 -9.60
N THR A 10 -0.53 12.76 -10.60
CA THR A 10 0.43 13.57 -11.36
C THR A 10 1.06 14.69 -10.51
N VAL A 11 0.35 15.19 -9.50
CA VAL A 11 0.84 16.29 -8.64
C VAL A 11 1.98 15.82 -7.72
N ARG A 12 2.01 14.54 -7.33
CA ARG A 12 3.09 13.99 -6.49
C ARG A 12 4.37 13.77 -7.28
N PHE A 13 4.29 13.45 -8.58
CA PHE A 13 5.49 13.33 -9.42
C PHE A 13 6.14 14.69 -9.74
N ALA A 14 5.34 15.73 -10.01
CA ALA A 14 5.87 17.06 -10.37
C ALA A 14 6.50 17.82 -9.18
N MET A 15 6.05 17.58 -7.95
CA MET A 15 6.63 18.19 -6.74
C MET A 15 7.86 17.44 -6.19
N ILE A 16 8.19 16.25 -6.69
CA ILE A 16 9.32 15.46 -6.13
C ILE A 16 10.63 15.77 -6.87
N GLU A 17 10.60 15.97 -8.20
CA GLU A 17 11.82 16.20 -9.00
C GLU A 17 12.77 17.29 -8.44
N PRO A 18 12.30 18.49 -8.04
CA PRO A 18 13.21 19.53 -7.53
C PRO A 18 13.70 19.31 -6.09
N TYR A 19 13.07 18.42 -5.30
CA TYR A 19 13.48 18.12 -3.91
C TYR A 19 14.20 16.76 -3.77
N ARG A 20 14.36 16.01 -4.87
CA ARG A 20 15.16 14.76 -4.89
C ARG A 20 16.59 14.96 -4.39
N TYR A 21 17.15 16.15 -4.57
CA TYR A 21 18.50 16.50 -4.12
C TYR A 21 18.60 16.80 -2.61
N LEU A 22 17.48 17.08 -1.94
CA LEU A 22 17.45 17.45 -0.52
C LEU A 22 17.05 16.30 0.43
N LEU A 23 16.58 15.16 -0.10
CA LEU A 23 15.90 14.13 0.71
C LEU A 23 16.55 12.74 0.76
N LYS A 24 17.69 12.47 0.12
CA LYS A 24 18.23 11.10 0.16
C LYS A 24 19.72 11.06 0.51
N GLU A 25 20.01 10.92 1.81
CA GLU A 25 21.08 10.01 2.19
C GLU A 25 20.80 8.66 1.51
N PHE A 26 21.79 8.13 0.79
CA PHE A 26 21.66 7.01 -0.13
C PHE A 26 21.17 5.73 0.57
N GLN A 27 19.87 5.60 0.77
CA GLN A 27 19.30 4.30 1.11
C GLN A 27 19.39 3.39 -0.12
N SER A 28 20.08 2.27 0.04
CA SER A 28 20.16 1.24 -1.00
C SER A 28 18.77 0.69 -1.30
N THR A 29 18.60 0.09 -2.47
CA THR A 29 17.33 -0.58 -2.81
C THR A 29 17.00 -1.66 -1.78
N GLU A 30 17.99 -2.36 -1.25
CA GLU A 30 17.79 -3.36 -0.19
C GLU A 30 17.28 -2.72 1.10
N GLU A 31 17.85 -1.61 1.55
CA GLU A 31 17.40 -0.93 2.77
C GLU A 31 15.95 -0.47 2.64
N VAL A 32 15.56 0.03 1.46
CA VAL A 32 14.18 0.41 1.18
C VAL A 32 13.25 -0.80 1.23
N LEU A 33 13.63 -1.93 0.64
CA LEU A 33 12.84 -3.16 0.66
C LEU A 33 12.73 -3.74 2.07
N GLU A 34 13.80 -3.72 2.87
CA GLU A 34 13.77 -4.15 4.27
C GLU A 34 12.86 -3.27 5.11
N ASN A 35 12.93 -1.95 4.95
CA ASN A 35 12.06 -1.02 5.67
C ASN A 35 10.60 -1.19 5.24
N TYR A 36 10.36 -1.49 3.96
CA TYR A 36 9.03 -1.81 3.47
C TYR A 36 8.50 -3.11 4.08
N ASP A 37 9.30 -4.18 4.12
CA ASP A 37 8.91 -5.44 4.76
C ASP A 37 8.62 -5.25 6.26
N LYS A 38 9.43 -4.48 6.98
CA LYS A 38 9.18 -4.13 8.39
C LYS A 38 7.82 -3.45 8.58
N ALA A 39 7.47 -2.52 7.68
CA ALA A 39 6.18 -1.85 7.72
C ALA A 39 5.02 -2.82 7.43
N LEU A 40 5.16 -3.68 6.42
CA LEU A 40 4.17 -4.72 6.11
C LEU A 40 3.97 -5.68 7.29
N ARG A 41 5.05 -6.09 7.95
CA ARG A 41 5.00 -6.94 9.15
C ARG A 41 4.26 -6.26 10.30
N ALA A 42 4.53 -4.98 10.55
CA ALA A 42 3.83 -4.22 11.57
C ALA A 42 2.33 -4.09 11.26
N LEU A 43 1.98 -3.80 10.01
CA LEU A 43 0.59 -3.72 9.54
C LEU A 43 -0.12 -5.07 9.61
N SER A 44 0.54 -6.15 9.20
CA SER A 44 0.04 -7.52 9.28
C SER A 44 -0.20 -7.92 10.73
N SER A 45 0.71 -7.60 11.64
CA SER A 45 0.55 -7.82 13.09
C SER A 45 -0.61 -7.01 13.66
N GLN A 46 -0.71 -5.72 13.28
CA GLN A 46 -1.79 -4.84 13.71
C GLN A 46 -3.15 -5.33 13.23
N LEU A 47 -3.25 -5.81 11.99
CA LEU A 47 -4.47 -6.39 11.44
C LEU A 47 -4.80 -7.72 12.16
N GLY A 48 -3.81 -8.58 12.33
CA GLY A 48 -3.98 -9.90 12.94
C GLY A 48 -5.05 -10.71 12.20
N SER A 49 -6.07 -11.15 12.95
CA SER A 49 -7.27 -11.83 12.44
C SER A 49 -8.49 -10.92 12.30
N LYS A 50 -8.34 -9.60 12.55
CA LYS A 50 -9.46 -8.65 12.47
C LYS A 50 -9.80 -8.35 11.00
N PRO A 51 -11.05 -7.97 10.71
CA PRO A 51 -11.42 -7.56 9.36
C PRO A 51 -10.83 -6.19 8.97
N TYR A 52 -10.54 -5.30 9.94
CA TYR A 52 -9.94 -3.99 9.74
C TYR A 52 -8.90 -3.69 10.82
N LEU A 53 -8.01 -2.72 10.58
CA LEU A 53 -6.86 -2.40 11.44
C LEU A 53 -7.27 -2.14 12.90
N PHE A 54 -8.40 -1.48 13.12
CA PHE A 54 -8.88 -1.06 14.44
C PHE A 54 -10.13 -1.79 14.93
N GLY A 55 -10.49 -2.92 14.30
CA GLY A 55 -11.59 -3.76 14.76
C GLY A 55 -12.52 -4.19 13.64
N SER A 56 -13.83 -4.05 13.87
CA SER A 56 -14.89 -4.53 12.98
C SER A 56 -15.35 -3.52 11.93
N GLN A 57 -15.05 -2.24 12.09
CA GLN A 57 -15.44 -1.19 11.14
C GLN A 57 -14.23 -0.63 10.39
N PRO A 58 -14.38 -0.31 9.09
CA PRO A 58 -13.33 0.33 8.32
C PRO A 58 -13.07 1.75 8.81
N THR A 59 -11.82 2.16 8.79
CA THR A 59 -11.38 3.53 9.08
C THR A 59 -10.68 4.13 7.86
N GLU A 60 -10.37 5.43 7.91
CA GLU A 60 -9.58 6.11 6.88
C GLU A 60 -8.22 5.45 6.68
N ALA A 61 -7.62 4.89 7.75
CA ALA A 61 -6.37 4.16 7.65
C ALA A 61 -6.51 2.89 6.81
N ASP A 62 -7.63 2.17 6.91
CA ASP A 62 -7.92 0.99 6.10
C ASP A 62 -8.07 1.37 4.62
N ALA A 63 -8.72 2.49 4.31
CA ALA A 63 -8.84 2.99 2.94
C ALA A 63 -7.47 3.33 2.33
N LEU A 64 -6.59 3.97 3.09
CA LEU A 64 -5.22 4.26 2.67
C LEU A 64 -4.38 2.99 2.47
N LEU A 65 -4.48 2.04 3.40
CA LEU A 65 -3.81 0.75 3.31
C LEU A 65 -4.27 -0.01 2.07
N PHE A 66 -5.58 -0.13 1.87
CA PHE A 66 -6.16 -0.76 0.69
C PHE A 66 -5.66 -0.12 -0.60
N GLY A 67 -5.77 1.21 -0.72
CA GLY A 67 -5.33 1.93 -1.92
C GLY A 67 -3.85 1.67 -2.23
N HIS A 68 -2.99 1.66 -1.21
CA HIS A 68 -1.57 1.36 -1.38
C HIS A 68 -1.32 -0.08 -1.86
N LEU A 69 -1.86 -1.07 -1.15
CA LEU A 69 -1.64 -2.48 -1.47
C LEU A 69 -2.25 -2.85 -2.83
N PHE A 70 -3.50 -2.43 -3.09
CA PHE A 70 -4.20 -2.72 -4.33
C PHE A 70 -3.47 -2.15 -5.55
N THR A 71 -2.95 -0.92 -5.44
CA THR A 71 -2.18 -0.28 -6.52
C THR A 71 -0.93 -1.08 -6.85
N ILE A 72 -0.16 -1.49 -5.84
CA ILE A 72 1.09 -2.26 -6.04
C ILE A 72 0.80 -3.67 -6.60
N ILE A 73 -0.26 -4.32 -6.13
CA ILE A 73 -0.63 -5.66 -6.58
C ILE A 73 -1.09 -5.65 -8.06
N THR A 74 -1.90 -4.66 -8.44
CA THR A 74 -2.58 -4.63 -9.75
C THR A 74 -1.76 -3.99 -10.86
N MET A 75 -0.85 -3.06 -10.53
CA MET A 75 0.00 -2.43 -11.54
C MET A 75 1.15 -3.34 -11.99
N THR A 76 1.53 -3.22 -13.26
CA THR A 76 2.78 -3.78 -13.76
C THR A 76 3.92 -2.85 -13.38
N LEU A 77 4.71 -3.25 -12.39
CA LEU A 77 5.91 -2.52 -11.98
C LEU A 77 7.16 -3.14 -12.64
N PRO A 78 8.21 -2.34 -12.93
CA PRO A 78 9.46 -2.86 -13.49
C PRO A 78 10.19 -3.81 -12.53
N CYS A 79 9.94 -3.66 -11.23
CA CYS A 79 10.47 -4.45 -10.14
C CYS A 79 9.30 -5.09 -9.40
N MET A 80 9.37 -6.42 -9.23
CA MET A 80 8.31 -7.19 -8.59
C MET A 80 8.53 -7.40 -7.09
N ASP A 81 9.65 -6.92 -6.53
CA ASP A 81 10.04 -7.17 -5.13
C ASP A 81 9.01 -6.62 -4.13
N LEU A 82 8.48 -5.42 -4.38
CA LEU A 82 7.42 -4.84 -3.54
C LEU A 82 6.14 -5.66 -3.58
N LYS A 83 5.75 -6.11 -4.78
CA LYS A 83 4.58 -6.97 -4.96
C LYS A 83 4.79 -8.30 -4.25
N ASN A 84 5.94 -8.93 -4.44
CA ASN A 84 6.29 -10.20 -3.80
C ASN A 84 6.31 -10.08 -2.28
N ALA A 85 6.83 -8.97 -1.74
CA ALA A 85 6.79 -8.69 -0.31
C ALA A 85 5.34 -8.67 0.20
N ILE A 86 4.42 -7.95 -0.46
CA ILE A 86 3.00 -7.94 -0.07
C ILE A 86 2.38 -9.34 -0.16
N LEU A 87 2.66 -10.07 -1.24
CA LEU A 87 2.13 -11.42 -1.47
C LEU A 87 2.68 -12.47 -0.48
N SER A 88 3.71 -12.14 0.30
CA SER A 88 4.17 -12.99 1.41
C SER A 88 3.27 -12.90 2.66
N TYR A 89 2.43 -11.87 2.77
CA TYR A 89 1.50 -11.67 3.89
C TYR A 89 0.07 -12.01 3.47
N THR A 90 -0.40 -13.22 3.82
CA THR A 90 -1.73 -13.72 3.42
C THR A 90 -2.87 -12.88 4.00
N ASN A 91 -2.79 -12.47 5.27
CA ASN A 91 -3.84 -11.68 5.89
C ASN A 91 -4.02 -10.28 5.27
N LEU A 92 -2.94 -9.69 4.73
CA LEU A 92 -3.01 -8.43 3.99
C LEU A 92 -3.65 -8.64 2.61
N GLN A 93 -3.41 -9.78 1.96
CA GLN A 93 -4.10 -10.15 0.71
C GLN A 93 -5.59 -10.40 0.94
N ASP A 94 -5.93 -11.11 2.00
CA ASP A 94 -7.32 -11.35 2.40
C ASP A 94 -8.03 -10.03 2.72
N PHE A 95 -7.32 -9.09 3.35
CA PHE A 95 -7.81 -7.73 3.58
C PHE A 95 -8.11 -7.00 2.28
N VAL A 96 -7.17 -6.97 1.33
CA VAL A 96 -7.39 -6.33 0.01
C VAL A 96 -8.59 -6.94 -0.69
N SER A 97 -8.65 -8.27 -0.72
CA SER A 97 -9.74 -9.02 -1.37
C SER A 97 -11.09 -8.74 -0.70
N ARG A 98 -11.14 -8.68 0.64
CA ARG A 98 -12.36 -8.34 1.39
C ARG A 98 -12.85 -6.94 1.04
N VAL A 99 -11.97 -5.93 1.10
CA VAL A 99 -12.35 -4.54 0.81
C VAL A 99 -12.79 -4.37 -0.65
N GLU A 100 -12.12 -5.01 -1.60
CA GLU A 100 -12.54 -5.02 -3.00
C GLU A 100 -13.93 -5.62 -3.17
N ASN A 101 -14.19 -6.77 -2.53
CA ASN A 101 -15.48 -7.45 -2.61
C ASN A 101 -16.63 -6.69 -1.94
N GLU A 102 -16.35 -6.01 -0.82
CA GLU A 102 -17.39 -5.37 0.00
C GLU A 102 -17.77 -3.98 -0.53
N TYR A 103 -16.83 -3.23 -1.09
CA TYR A 103 -17.04 -1.83 -1.49
C TYR A 103 -16.96 -1.56 -3.00
N PHE A 104 -16.41 -2.48 -3.79
CA PHE A 104 -16.12 -2.25 -5.22
C PHE A 104 -16.72 -3.28 -6.16
N LYS A 105 -17.28 -4.39 -5.67
CA LYS A 105 -18.13 -5.27 -6.50
C LYS A 105 -19.48 -4.60 -6.78
N ILE A 106 -19.88 -4.61 -8.05
CA ILE A 106 -21.17 -4.15 -8.58
C ILE A 106 -22.05 -5.37 -8.83
#